data_AF-A0A972R5L0-F1
#
_entry.id   AF-A0A972R5L0-F1
#
_cell.length_a   1.000
_cell.length_b   1.000
_cell.length_c   1.000
_cell.angle_alpha   90.00
_cell.angle_beta   90.00
_cell.angle_gamma   90.00
#
_symmetry.space_group_name_H-M   'P 1'
#
loop_
_entity.id
_entity.type
_entity.pdbx_description
1 polymer ?
#
loop_
_entity_poly.entity_id
_entity_poly.type
_entity_poly.pdbx_seq_one_letter_code
_entity_poly.pdbx_strand_id
1 'polypeptide(L)' 'MIGDDTQVTVLGVKGNQVRVGIEAPKAIPVIREELLTRDRNPTTLPAA' A
#
# COMPACT_ATOMS: atom_id res chain seq x y z
N MET A 1 -2.82 -14.32 5.37
CA MET A 1 -3.71 -13.33 6.02
C MET A 1 -2.95 -12.01 6.02
N ILE A 2 -3.43 -10.99 5.30
CA ILE A 2 -2.84 -9.65 5.35
C ILE A 2 -3.24 -9.07 6.71
N GLY A 3 -2.30 -8.48 7.45
CA GLY A 3 -2.41 -8.19 8.89
C GLY A 3 -3.72 -7.52 9.30
N ASP A 4 -4.15 -7.78 10.54
CA ASP A 4 -5.50 -7.55 11.07
C ASP A 4 -6.11 -6.14 10.82
N ASP A 5 -5.29 -5.14 10.50
CA ASP A 5 -5.72 -3.75 10.24
C ASP A 5 -5.70 -3.33 8.76
N THR A 6 -5.46 -4.25 7.81
CA THR A 6 -5.41 -3.91 6.38
C THR A 6 -6.64 -4.40 5.62
N GLN A 7 -7.47 -3.47 5.15
CA GLN A 7 -8.64 -3.75 4.34
C GLN A 7 -8.40 -3.35 2.88
N VAL A 8 -8.66 -4.27 1.96
CA VAL A 8 -8.58 -4.02 0.52
C VAL A 8 -9.98 -4.13 -0.07
N THR A 9 -10.45 -3.06 -0.68
CA THR A 9 -11.80 -2.97 -1.24
C THR A 9 -11.72 -2.68 -2.73
N VAL A 10 -12.41 -3.49 -3.54
CA VAL A 10 -12.54 -3.20 -4.98
C VAL A 10 -13.71 -2.24 -5.16
N LEU A 11 -13.39 -0.98 -5.43
CA LEU A 11 -14.39 0.09 -5.61
C LEU A 11 -15.17 -0.05 -6.92
N GLY A 12 -14.59 -0.75 -7.90
CA GLY A 12 -15.27 -1.06 -9.15
C GLY A 12 -14.31 -1.39 -10.29
N VAL A 13 -14.87 -1.90 -11.37
CA VAL A 13 -14.13 -2.25 -12.59
C VAL A 13 -14.69 -1.42 -13.74
N LYS A 14 -13.83 -0.66 -14.42
CA LYS A 14 -14.18 0.12 -15.62
C LYS A 14 -13.37 -0.41 -16.80
N GLY A 15 -13.99 -1.22 -17.66
CA GLY A 15 -13.30 -1.85 -18.78
C GLY A 15 -12.24 -2.81 -18.28
N ASN A 16 -10.97 -2.57 -18.63
CA ASN A 16 -9.84 -3.35 -18.08
C ASN A 16 -9.25 -2.76 -16.78
N GLN A 17 -9.71 -1.58 -16.34
CA GLN A 17 -9.12 -0.89 -15.21
C GLN A 17 -9.91 -1.21 -13.93
N VAL A 18 -9.20 -1.71 -12.92
CA VAL A 18 -9.76 -1.99 -11.60
C VAL A 18 -9.40 -0.86 -10.66
N ARG A 19 -10.40 -0.32 -9.95
CA ARG A 19 -10.17 0.63 -8.85
C ARG A 19 -10.11 -0.14 -7.55
N VAL A 20 -8.96 -0.05 -6.88
CA VAL A 20 -8.72 -0.69 -5.60
C VAL A 20 -8.54 0.40 -4.55
N GLY A 21 -9.40 0.42 -3.54
CA GLY A 21 -9.22 1.15 -2.30
C GLY A 21 -8.40 0.28 -1.35
N ILE A 22 -7.40 0.87 -0.71
CA ILE A 22 -6.57 0.19 0.28
C ILE A 22 -6.63 1.04 1.53
N GLU A 23 -7.14 0.44 2.61
CA GLU A 23 -7.11 1.00 3.95
C GLU A 23 -6.07 0.22 4.73
N ALA A 24 -5.03 0.90 5.17
CA ALA A 24 -3.95 0.33 5.95
C ALA A 24 -3.51 1.34 7.01
N PRO A 25 -3.02 0.88 8.18
CA PRO A 25 -2.46 1.75 9.18
C PRO A 25 -1.24 2.50 8.65
N LYS A 26 -1.04 3.76 9.09
CA LYS A 26 0.07 4.63 8.65
C LYS A 26 1.47 4.05 8.89
N ALA A 27 1.58 3.06 9.78
CA ALA A 27 2.83 2.35 10.05
C ALA A 27 3.27 1.45 8.87
N ILE A 28 2.36 1.08 7.98
CA ILE A 28 2.62 0.19 6.85
C ILE A 28 2.61 1.02 5.55
N PRO A 29 3.75 1.18 4.86
CA PRO A 29 3.78 1.88 3.60
C PRO A 29 3.04 1.09 2.51
N VAL A 30 2.00 1.69 1.92
CA VAL A 30 1.27 1.13 0.78
C VAL A 30 1.83 1.75 -0.50
N ILE A 31 2.50 0.93 -1.31
CA ILE A 31 3.18 1.36 -2.53
C ILE A 31 2.72 0.50 -3.70
N ARG A 32 2.63 1.09 -4.89
CA ARG A 32 2.37 0.34 -6.13
C ARG A 32 3.58 -0.52 -6.47
N GLU A 33 3.36 -1.76 -6.89
CA GLU A 33 4.42 -2.75 -7.14
C GLU A 33 5.52 -2.23 -8.09
N GLU A 34 5.16 -1.47 -9.12
CA GLU A 34 6.10 -0.85 -10.07
C GLU A 34 7.08 0.17 -9.44
N LEU A 35 6.76 0.69 -8.26
CA LEU A 35 7.60 1.62 -7.50
C LEU A 35 8.46 0.91 -6.44
N LEU A 36 8.30 -0.40 -6.26
CA LEU A 36 9.05 -1.22 -5.29
C LEU A 36 10.55 -1.28 -5.61
N THR A 37 10.95 -0.91 -6.82
CA THR A 37 12.32 -1.08 -7.35
C THR A 37 13.39 -0.21 -6.68
N ARG A 38 13.07 0.79 -5.86
CA ARG A 38 14.12 1.72 -5.38
C ARG A 38 14.59 1.55 -3.95
N ASP A 39 13.73 1.39 -2.95
CA ASP A 39 14.25 1.38 -1.57
C ASP A 39 13.41 0.47 -0.68
N ARG A 40 13.82 -0.80 -0.60
CA ARG A 40 13.45 -1.70 0.49
C ARG A 40 14.25 -1.33 1.75
N ASN A 41 14.14 -0.08 2.22
CA ASN A 41 14.64 0.28 3.54
C ASN A 41 13.53 0.92 4.37
N PRO A 42 12.81 0.13 5.19
CA PRO A 42 11.86 0.66 6.15
C PRO A 42 12.60 1.08 7.42
N THR A 43 13.49 2.08 7.41
CA THR A 43 14.05 2.62 8.68
C THR A 43 14.61 4.06 8.54
N THR A 44 14.22 4.87 9.52
CA THR A 44 14.75 6.17 9.98
C THR A 44 14.53 7.41 9.11
N LEU A 45 13.44 8.14 9.41
CA LEU A 45 13.60 9.60 9.54
C LEU A 45 14.58 9.83 10.71
N PRO A 46 15.64 10.64 10.54
CA PRO A 46 16.53 10.97 11.63
C PRO A 46 15.73 11.82 12.63
N ALA A 47 15.63 11.34 13.88
CA ALA A 47 15.33 12.22 14.99
C ALA A 47 16.53 13.19 15.13
N ALA A 48 16.22 14.48 15.23
CA ALA A 48 17.16 15.56 15.47
C ALA A 48 17.95 15.37 16.76
#